data_AF-A0A7S4STW9-F1
#
_entry.id   AF-A0A7S4STW9-F1
#
_cell.length_a   1.000
_cell.length_b   1.000
_cell.length_c   1.000
_cell.angle_alpha   90.00
_cell.angle_beta   90.00
_cell.angle_gamma   90.00
#
_symmetry.space_group_name_H-M   'P 1'
#
loop_
_entity.id
_entity.type
_entity.pdbx_description
1 polymer ?
#
loop_
_entity_poly.entity_id
_entity_poly.type
_entity_poly.pdbx_seq_one_letter_code
_entity_poly.pdbx_strand_id
1 'polypeptide(L)'
;MMESGSRLKTLFLTMFLGSVLLSISLTDIRMQNILEENYVRRLSLALSNGGCKATPAKLPDPPFDHPVAFVASYPGSGARMTWNLIEALTGLVTGDDWNTNGHGRNVVTVKTHYPQKNGQLVSFADEIPRVVLIVRNIKNAMPSLHNFRYEDKHRLENHSTRAPLEAWIQWRNQFFAEELESWMQHLTYWVDKYPSTKRLVLAYEDMTDDRKGPISAVKIGSFLSQEKGVEPFPRSSVRCIWDVVVKNKGDKTGNAKLEGAKYYVGNDPNEPSSLRKGGTTNKPCTKFQIDSMIGVMTSLKEKYGKNEGEFELIQILDMYLNSLNDMEHDH
;
A
#
# COMPACT_ATOMS: atom_id res chain seq x y z
N MET A 1 38.75 -32.80 74.02
CA MET A 1 38.68 -33.46 72.70
C MET A 1 37.49 -32.87 71.95
N MET A 2 37.72 -31.80 71.19
CA MET A 2 36.73 -31.08 70.39
C MET A 2 37.26 -31.03 68.96
N GLU A 3 36.66 -31.77 68.04
CA GLU A 3 36.81 -31.55 66.59
C GLU A 3 35.72 -32.33 65.84
N SER A 4 34.48 -31.80 65.85
CA SER A 4 33.36 -32.36 65.06
C SER A 4 32.36 -31.27 64.62
N GLY A 5 32.80 -30.02 64.50
CA GLY A 5 31.93 -28.87 64.21
C GLY A 5 32.12 -28.22 62.83
N SER A 6 33.14 -28.59 62.08
CA SER A 6 33.58 -27.82 60.88
C SER A 6 32.99 -28.34 59.56
N ARG A 7 32.76 -29.66 59.41
CA ARG A 7 32.31 -30.24 58.12
C ARG A 7 30.84 -30.00 57.79
N LEU A 8 29.98 -29.78 58.78
CA LEU A 8 28.55 -29.56 58.55
C LEU A 8 28.24 -28.16 58.00
N LYS A 9 29.05 -27.15 58.34
CA LYS A 9 28.85 -25.76 57.88
C LYS A 9 29.20 -25.59 56.40
N THR A 10 30.16 -26.34 55.88
CA THR A 10 30.57 -26.27 54.47
C THR A 10 29.54 -26.90 53.53
N LEU A 11 28.81 -27.94 53.97
CA LEU A 11 27.80 -28.61 53.14
C LEU A 11 26.50 -27.78 52.96
N PHE A 12 26.13 -26.98 53.97
CA PHE A 12 24.96 -26.10 53.87
C PHE A 12 25.21 -24.89 52.96
N LEU A 13 26.45 -24.37 52.93
CA LEU A 13 26.79 -23.22 52.09
C LEU A 13 26.82 -23.58 50.60
N THR A 14 27.26 -24.79 50.23
CA THR A 14 27.27 -25.25 48.83
C THR A 14 25.87 -25.55 48.29
N MET A 15 24.95 -26.08 49.10
CA MET A 15 23.57 -26.30 48.67
C MET A 15 22.78 -25.00 48.48
N PHE A 16 22.99 -23.98 49.32
CA PHE A 16 22.32 -22.68 49.15
C PHE A 16 22.79 -21.94 47.90
N LEU A 17 24.11 -21.89 47.64
CA LEU A 17 24.66 -21.30 46.41
C LEU A 17 24.20 -22.02 45.14
N GLY A 18 24.10 -23.36 45.17
CA GLY A 18 23.55 -24.14 44.07
C GLY A 18 22.09 -23.80 43.76
N SER A 19 21.25 -23.65 44.79
CA SER A 19 19.83 -23.32 44.61
C SER A 19 19.60 -21.90 44.06
N VAL A 20 20.41 -20.93 44.49
CA VAL A 20 20.34 -19.53 44.02
C VAL A 20 20.83 -19.39 42.58
N LEU A 21 21.91 -20.08 42.21
CA LEU A 21 22.42 -20.08 40.83
C LEU A 21 21.46 -20.79 39.85
N LEU A 22 20.80 -21.88 40.29
CA LEU A 22 19.80 -22.57 39.47
C LEU A 22 18.53 -21.71 39.28
N SER A 23 18.12 -20.96 40.30
CA SER A 23 16.94 -20.09 40.21
C SER A 23 17.20 -18.83 39.37
N ILE A 24 18.41 -18.25 39.41
CA ILE A 24 18.83 -17.18 38.48
C ILE A 24 18.84 -17.69 37.03
N SER A 25 19.39 -18.88 36.78
CA SER A 25 19.42 -19.49 35.45
C SER A 25 18.02 -19.79 34.90
N LEU A 26 17.10 -20.26 35.75
CA LEU A 26 15.72 -20.54 35.34
C LEU A 26 14.90 -19.25 35.10
N THR A 27 15.16 -18.16 35.82
CA THR A 27 14.54 -16.86 35.52
C THR A 27 15.08 -16.24 34.23
N ASP A 28 16.36 -16.41 33.92
CA ASP A 28 16.97 -15.93 32.66
C ASP A 28 16.45 -16.70 31.44
N ILE A 29 16.32 -18.03 31.53
CA ILE A 29 15.73 -18.85 30.46
C ILE A 29 14.26 -18.47 30.24
N ARG A 30 13.52 -18.19 31.32
CA ARG A 30 12.12 -17.76 31.23
C ARG A 30 11.98 -16.35 30.66
N MET A 31 12.92 -15.44 30.96
CA MET A 31 13.00 -14.11 30.34
C MET A 31 13.38 -14.17 28.86
N GLN A 32 14.33 -15.02 28.47
CA GLN A 32 14.68 -15.22 27.06
C GLN A 32 13.50 -15.79 26.26
N ASN A 33 12.76 -16.77 26.82
CA ASN A 33 11.59 -17.32 26.15
C ASN A 33 10.41 -16.32 26.08
N ILE A 34 10.22 -15.45 27.08
CA ILE A 34 9.19 -14.38 27.04
C ILE A 34 9.58 -13.25 26.06
N LEU A 35 10.88 -13.00 25.87
CA LEU A 35 11.40 -12.07 24.86
C LEU A 35 11.36 -12.66 23.44
N GLU A 36 11.44 -13.97 23.28
CA GLU A 36 11.22 -14.66 21.99
C GLU A 36 9.73 -14.80 21.63
N GLU A 37 8.83 -14.98 22.60
CA GLU A 37 7.37 -15.04 22.33
C GLU A 37 6.75 -13.69 21.94
N ASN A 38 7.45 -12.58 22.17
CA ASN A 38 7.06 -11.24 21.67
C ASN A 38 7.96 -10.79 20.50
N TYR A 39 8.35 -11.71 19.61
CA TYR A 39 9.06 -11.36 18.38
C TYR A 39 8.10 -10.65 17.42
N VAL A 40 7.84 -9.36 17.69
CA VAL A 40 7.19 -8.44 16.75
C VAL A 40 7.91 -8.61 15.43
N ARG A 41 7.17 -9.14 14.45
CA ARG A 41 7.72 -9.43 13.14
C ARG A 41 8.43 -8.19 12.61
N ARG A 42 9.72 -8.31 12.33
CA ARG A 42 10.48 -7.26 11.65
C ARG A 42 9.99 -7.14 10.22
N LEU A 43 9.26 -6.07 9.91
CA LEU A 43 8.74 -5.83 8.56
C LEU A 43 9.82 -5.43 7.56
N SER A 44 10.92 -4.87 8.06
CA SER A 44 12.11 -4.54 7.30
C SER A 44 13.37 -5.06 7.98
N LEU A 45 14.35 -5.46 7.18
CA LEU A 45 15.71 -5.76 7.62
C LEU A 45 16.62 -4.61 7.21
N ALA A 46 17.32 -4.02 8.17
CA ALA A 46 18.43 -3.12 7.90
C ALA A 46 19.59 -3.95 7.35
N LEU A 47 20.16 -3.51 6.23
CA LEU A 47 21.29 -4.17 5.57
C LEU A 47 22.60 -3.52 6.02
N SER A 48 23.69 -4.29 6.02
CA SER A 48 25.01 -3.84 6.47
C SER A 48 25.56 -2.66 5.67
N ASN A 49 25.07 -2.44 4.45
CA ASN A 49 25.40 -1.30 3.59
C ASN A 49 24.52 -0.05 3.83
N GLY A 50 23.73 -0.02 4.91
CA GLY A 50 22.75 1.03 5.17
C GLY A 50 21.47 0.91 4.32
N GLY A 51 21.32 -0.18 3.56
CA GLY A 51 20.14 -0.47 2.77
C GLY A 51 18.97 -1.05 3.58
N CYS A 52 17.86 -1.27 2.89
CA CYS A 52 16.63 -1.79 3.46
C CYS A 52 16.09 -2.96 2.64
N LYS A 53 15.53 -3.98 3.31
CA LYS A 53 14.80 -5.08 2.68
C LYS A 53 13.45 -5.32 3.36
N ALA A 54 12.35 -5.24 2.61
CA ALA A 54 11.04 -5.64 3.10
C ALA A 54 10.96 -7.17 3.27
N THR A 55 10.25 -7.64 4.29
CA THR A 55 10.05 -9.08 4.54
C THR A 55 8.82 -9.62 3.80
N PRO A 56 8.90 -10.83 3.19
CA PRO A 56 7.80 -11.41 2.42
C PRO A 56 6.49 -11.49 3.17
N ALA A 57 5.40 -11.05 2.54
CA ALA A 57 4.06 -11.19 3.10
C ALA A 57 3.68 -12.67 3.31
N LYS A 58 2.82 -12.92 4.30
CA LYS A 58 2.31 -14.24 4.67
C LYS A 58 0.79 -14.21 4.68
N LEU A 59 0.16 -15.37 4.59
CA LEU A 59 -1.26 -15.48 4.88
C LEU A 59 -1.53 -15.09 6.34
N PRO A 60 -2.69 -14.46 6.62
CA PRO A 60 -3.14 -14.25 7.99
C PRO A 60 -3.23 -15.57 8.75
N ASP A 61 -2.73 -15.57 9.99
CA ASP A 61 -2.79 -16.70 10.92
C ASP A 61 -3.14 -16.16 12.34
N PRO A 62 -4.37 -16.41 12.86
CA PRO A 62 -5.43 -17.19 12.21
C PRO A 62 -5.98 -16.50 10.95
N PRO A 63 -6.66 -17.25 10.05
CA PRO A 63 -7.31 -16.68 8.88
C PRO A 63 -8.33 -15.60 9.24
N PHE A 64 -8.49 -14.61 8.37
CA PHE A 64 -9.57 -13.63 8.51
C PHE A 64 -10.92 -14.22 8.10
N ASP A 65 -11.99 -13.83 8.80
CA ASP A 65 -13.37 -14.12 8.41
C ASP A 65 -13.74 -13.38 7.10
N HIS A 66 -13.25 -12.14 6.98
CA HIS A 66 -13.34 -11.29 5.80
C HIS A 66 -12.12 -10.37 5.70
N PRO A 67 -11.78 -9.85 4.51
CA PRO A 67 -10.72 -8.85 4.39
C PRO A 67 -10.98 -7.60 5.22
N VAL A 68 -9.90 -6.95 5.66
CA VAL A 68 -9.94 -5.76 6.51
C VAL A 68 -10.47 -4.55 5.74
N ALA A 69 -10.04 -4.37 4.50
CA ALA A 69 -10.47 -3.24 3.68
C ALA A 69 -10.43 -3.53 2.19
N PHE A 70 -11.22 -2.78 1.42
CA PHE A 70 -10.95 -2.58 0.00
C PHE A 70 -9.78 -1.60 -0.18
N VAL A 71 -9.03 -1.79 -1.25
CA VAL A 71 -8.11 -0.77 -1.80
C VAL A 71 -8.67 -0.38 -3.16
N ALA A 72 -9.46 0.69 -3.16
CA ALA A 72 -10.15 1.20 -4.32
C ALA A 72 -9.31 2.26 -5.01
N SER A 73 -9.17 2.14 -6.34
CA SER A 73 -8.50 3.15 -7.14
C SER A 73 -8.98 3.10 -8.57
N TYR A 74 -9.11 4.26 -9.22
CA TYR A 74 -9.39 4.29 -10.65
C TYR A 74 -8.19 3.69 -11.42
N PRO A 75 -8.38 2.92 -12.51
CA PRO A 75 -7.27 2.38 -13.28
C PRO A 75 -6.22 3.43 -13.65
N GLY A 76 -4.95 3.09 -13.43
CA GLY A 76 -3.84 4.05 -13.59
C GLY A 76 -3.57 4.91 -12.34
N SER A 77 -4.21 4.65 -11.20
CA SER A 77 -3.99 5.40 -9.94
C SER A 77 -3.10 4.68 -8.91
N GLY A 78 -2.24 3.76 -9.37
CA GLY A 78 -1.21 3.16 -8.50
C GLY A 78 -1.57 1.87 -7.78
N ALA A 79 -2.61 1.14 -8.21
CA ALA A 79 -3.07 -0.10 -7.56
C ALA A 79 -1.94 -1.11 -7.23
N ARG A 80 -1.06 -1.45 -8.20
CA ARG A 80 0.06 -2.40 -7.98
C ARG A 80 1.07 -1.89 -6.95
N MET A 81 1.36 -0.59 -6.96
CA MET A 81 2.27 0.02 -5.97
C MET A 81 1.66 -0.01 -4.57
N THR A 82 0.39 0.37 -4.43
CA THR A 82 -0.31 0.36 -3.13
C THR A 82 -0.48 -1.04 -2.58
N TRP A 83 -0.75 -2.03 -3.44
CA TRP A 83 -0.75 -3.45 -3.11
C TRP A 83 0.56 -3.87 -2.44
N ASN A 84 1.68 -3.69 -3.14
CA ASN A 84 3.01 -4.04 -2.63
C ASN A 84 3.35 -3.30 -1.33
N LEU A 85 2.91 -2.04 -1.22
CA LEU A 85 3.14 -1.23 -0.04
C LEU A 85 2.36 -1.76 1.17
N ILE A 86 1.10 -2.16 0.99
CA ILE A 86 0.29 -2.75 2.05
C ILE A 86 0.88 -4.09 2.51
N GLU A 87 1.30 -4.94 1.58
CA GLU A 87 1.95 -6.22 1.91
C GLU A 87 3.23 -5.99 2.72
N ALA A 88 4.04 -5.00 2.36
CA ALA A 88 5.26 -4.68 3.09
C ALA A 88 4.99 -4.02 4.46
N LEU A 89 3.94 -3.19 4.57
CA LEU A 89 3.56 -2.51 5.81
C LEU A 89 2.87 -3.41 6.83
N THR A 90 2.12 -4.41 6.37
CA THR A 90 1.35 -5.32 7.25
C THR A 90 2.05 -6.67 7.41
N GLY A 91 2.89 -7.05 6.45
CA GLY A 91 3.40 -8.41 6.34
C GLY A 91 2.33 -9.42 5.92
N LEU A 92 1.12 -8.99 5.54
CA LEU A 92 0.02 -9.87 5.17
C LEU A 92 -0.25 -9.79 3.67
N VAL A 93 -0.60 -10.90 3.05
CA VAL A 93 -0.93 -10.93 1.62
C VAL A 93 -2.20 -10.14 1.33
N THR A 94 -2.25 -9.52 0.17
CA THR A 94 -3.47 -8.87 -0.33
C THR A 94 -4.10 -9.68 -1.47
N GLY A 95 -5.33 -9.36 -1.85
CA GLY A 95 -6.07 -10.00 -2.94
C GLY A 95 -6.59 -8.96 -3.93
N ASP A 96 -7.30 -9.44 -4.95
CA ASP A 96 -7.95 -8.60 -5.96
C ASP A 96 -9.37 -9.06 -6.28
N ASP A 97 -10.11 -8.15 -6.92
CA ASP A 97 -11.48 -8.36 -7.33
C ASP A 97 -11.71 -9.53 -8.29
N TRP A 98 -10.67 -10.00 -8.98
CA TRP A 98 -10.71 -11.17 -9.85
C TRP A 98 -10.11 -12.43 -9.23
N ASN A 99 -9.65 -12.37 -7.98
CA ASN A 99 -8.97 -13.45 -7.27
C ASN A 99 -7.81 -14.06 -8.08
N THR A 100 -7.03 -13.22 -8.78
CA THR A 100 -5.94 -13.68 -9.66
C THR A 100 -4.84 -14.45 -8.93
N ASN A 101 -4.69 -14.20 -7.62
CA ASN A 101 -3.72 -14.89 -6.77
C ASN A 101 -4.27 -16.10 -6.00
N GLY A 102 -5.58 -16.39 -6.10
CA GLY A 102 -6.20 -17.54 -5.47
C GLY A 102 -6.30 -17.47 -3.94
N HIS A 103 -6.06 -16.32 -3.31
CA HIS A 103 -6.13 -16.19 -1.85
C HIS A 103 -7.56 -16.04 -1.30
N GLY A 104 -8.54 -15.75 -2.16
CA GLY A 104 -9.95 -15.65 -1.78
C GLY A 104 -10.18 -14.59 -0.70
N ARG A 105 -10.83 -14.99 0.40
CA ARG A 105 -11.14 -14.11 1.55
C ARG A 105 -9.98 -13.90 2.52
N ASN A 106 -8.97 -14.78 2.51
CA ASN A 106 -7.92 -14.78 3.52
C ASN A 106 -6.78 -13.80 3.18
N VAL A 107 -7.13 -12.52 3.06
CA VAL A 107 -6.24 -11.43 2.65
C VAL A 107 -6.50 -10.18 3.48
N VAL A 108 -5.47 -9.37 3.73
CA VAL A 108 -5.66 -8.12 4.48
C VAL A 108 -6.50 -7.11 3.70
N THR A 109 -6.29 -7.00 2.39
CA THR A 109 -7.10 -6.10 1.56
C THR A 109 -7.45 -6.70 0.22
N VAL A 110 -8.55 -6.23 -0.38
CA VAL A 110 -8.93 -6.56 -1.76
C VAL A 110 -8.77 -5.32 -2.64
N LYS A 111 -7.85 -5.36 -3.61
CA LYS A 111 -7.68 -4.32 -4.61
C LYS A 111 -8.80 -4.38 -5.65
N THR A 112 -9.42 -3.24 -5.96
CA THR A 112 -10.51 -3.17 -6.94
C THR A 112 -10.50 -1.88 -7.75
N HIS A 113 -11.04 -1.98 -8.97
CA HIS A 113 -11.33 -0.84 -9.85
C HIS A 113 -12.82 -0.54 -9.98
N TYR A 114 -13.70 -1.32 -9.34
CA TYR A 114 -15.15 -1.12 -9.37
C TYR A 114 -15.52 0.33 -9.01
N PRO A 115 -16.51 0.97 -9.67
CA PRO A 115 -17.44 0.49 -10.69
C PRO A 115 -16.93 0.66 -12.12
N GLN A 116 -15.63 0.89 -12.35
CA GLN A 116 -15.09 0.95 -13.71
C GLN A 116 -15.34 -0.41 -14.42
N LYS A 117 -15.58 -0.40 -15.73
CA LYS A 117 -15.99 -1.57 -16.54
C LYS A 117 -15.17 -2.86 -16.35
N ASN A 118 -13.90 -2.77 -15.96
CA ASN A 118 -13.02 -3.92 -15.75
C ASN A 118 -12.88 -4.31 -14.26
N GLY A 119 -13.57 -3.62 -13.36
CA GLY A 119 -13.64 -3.94 -11.95
C GLY A 119 -14.95 -4.63 -11.59
N GLN A 120 -14.91 -5.47 -10.56
CA GLN A 120 -16.10 -6.13 -10.03
C GLN A 120 -16.10 -6.09 -8.51
N LEU A 121 -17.27 -6.27 -7.91
CA LEU A 121 -17.37 -6.55 -6.48
C LEU A 121 -17.20 -8.06 -6.27
N VAL A 122 -16.39 -8.41 -5.28
CA VAL A 122 -16.30 -9.79 -4.79
C VAL A 122 -17.64 -10.21 -4.15
N SER A 123 -17.95 -11.51 -4.12
CA SER A 123 -19.22 -12.03 -3.58
C SER A 123 -19.45 -11.72 -2.10
N PHE A 124 -18.40 -11.29 -1.39
CA PHE A 124 -18.39 -10.91 0.02
C PHE A 124 -18.12 -9.42 0.23
N ALA A 125 -18.38 -8.59 -0.78
CA ALA A 125 -18.09 -7.16 -0.72
C ALA A 125 -18.81 -6.42 0.42
N ASP A 126 -19.99 -6.89 0.82
CA ASP A 126 -20.77 -6.27 1.90
C ASP A 126 -20.25 -6.65 3.29
N GLU A 127 -19.35 -7.63 3.39
CA GLU A 127 -18.68 -8.02 4.63
C GLU A 127 -17.40 -7.20 4.87
N ILE A 128 -16.88 -6.50 3.85
CA ILE A 128 -15.64 -5.72 3.97
C ILE A 128 -15.97 -4.35 4.57
N PRO A 129 -15.51 -4.03 5.79
CA PRO A 129 -16.07 -2.91 6.55
C PRO A 129 -15.49 -1.54 6.18
N ARG A 130 -14.41 -1.50 5.39
CA ARG A 130 -13.57 -0.31 5.23
C ARG A 130 -13.01 -0.18 3.82
N VAL A 131 -12.58 1.03 3.47
CA VAL A 131 -11.92 1.31 2.19
C VAL A 131 -10.74 2.26 2.34
N VAL A 132 -9.62 1.90 1.69
CA VAL A 132 -8.54 2.83 1.34
C VAL A 132 -8.82 3.28 -0.10
N LEU A 133 -9.15 4.56 -0.27
CA LEU A 133 -9.47 5.17 -1.56
C LEU A 133 -8.29 5.99 -2.06
N ILE A 134 -7.68 5.55 -3.16
CA ILE A 134 -6.58 6.27 -3.81
C ILE A 134 -7.13 7.11 -4.95
N VAL A 135 -6.99 8.41 -4.82
CA VAL A 135 -7.38 9.40 -5.83
C VAL A 135 -6.12 9.85 -6.56
N ARG A 136 -6.17 9.91 -7.88
CA ARG A 136 -5.10 10.47 -8.72
C ARG A 136 -5.68 11.56 -9.60
N ASN A 137 -4.90 12.59 -9.90
CA ASN A 137 -5.30 13.62 -10.85
C ASN A 137 -5.73 12.97 -12.17
N ILE A 138 -6.94 13.27 -12.65
CA ILE A 138 -7.52 12.70 -13.87
C ILE A 138 -6.61 12.87 -15.09
N LYS A 139 -5.91 14.02 -15.19
CA LYS A 139 -4.91 14.27 -16.24
C LYS A 139 -3.80 13.23 -16.26
N ASN A 140 -3.44 12.67 -15.10
CA ASN A 140 -2.39 11.67 -14.97
C ASN A 140 -2.94 10.24 -15.02
N ALA A 141 -4.16 10.03 -14.51
CA ALA A 141 -4.81 8.72 -14.46
C ALA A 141 -5.22 8.22 -15.86
N MET A 142 -5.86 9.08 -16.69
CA MET A 142 -6.34 8.67 -18.03
C MET A 142 -5.20 8.25 -18.98
N PRO A 143 -4.09 9.00 -19.13
CA PRO A 143 -2.98 8.53 -19.95
C PRO A 143 -2.34 7.25 -19.40
N SER A 144 -2.32 7.07 -18.08
CA SER A 144 -1.81 5.83 -17.47
C SER A 144 -2.69 4.63 -17.78
N LEU A 145 -4.02 4.80 -17.79
CA LEU A 145 -4.97 3.78 -18.25
C LEU A 145 -4.79 3.49 -19.74
N HIS A 146 -4.65 4.53 -20.56
CA HIS A 146 -4.42 4.36 -21.99
C HIS A 146 -3.14 3.57 -22.27
N ASN A 147 -2.04 3.85 -21.56
CA ASN A 147 -0.80 3.07 -21.70
C ASN A 147 -1.05 1.58 -21.41
N PHE A 148 -1.78 1.25 -20.33
CA PHE A 148 -2.13 -0.13 -20.02
C PHE A 148 -2.95 -0.79 -21.14
N ARG A 149 -3.98 -0.11 -21.67
CA ARG A 149 -4.77 -0.63 -22.80
C ARG A 149 -3.93 -0.79 -24.07
N TYR A 150 -2.98 0.11 -24.29
CA TYR A 150 -2.06 0.03 -25.41
C TYR A 150 -1.14 -1.18 -25.29
N GLU A 151 -0.56 -1.41 -24.10
CA GLU A 151 0.26 -2.58 -23.79
C GLU A 151 -0.50 -3.88 -24.05
N ASP A 152 -1.71 -4.00 -23.49
CA ASP A 152 -2.58 -5.17 -23.67
C ASP A 152 -2.93 -5.43 -25.14
N LYS A 153 -3.41 -4.39 -25.86
CA LYS A 153 -3.76 -4.49 -27.29
C LYS A 153 -2.59 -4.96 -28.16
N HIS A 154 -1.36 -4.58 -27.82
CA HIS A 154 -0.16 -4.92 -28.58
C HIS A 154 0.62 -6.09 -27.98
N ARG A 155 0.09 -6.77 -26.95
CA ARG A 155 0.72 -7.88 -26.24
C ARG A 155 2.13 -7.54 -25.74
N LEU A 156 2.29 -6.31 -25.24
CA LEU A 156 3.53 -5.85 -24.61
C LEU A 156 3.54 -6.24 -23.13
N GLU A 157 4.73 -6.32 -22.56
CA GLU A 157 4.90 -6.51 -21.13
C GLU A 157 4.18 -5.41 -20.33
N ASN A 158 3.55 -5.81 -19.22
CA ASN A 158 2.72 -4.90 -18.43
C ASN A 158 3.60 -3.82 -17.78
N HIS A 159 3.18 -2.55 -17.88
CA HIS A 159 3.95 -1.40 -17.37
C HIS A 159 5.31 -1.16 -18.04
N SER A 160 5.55 -1.71 -19.23
CA SER A 160 6.81 -1.57 -19.98
C SER A 160 6.87 -0.35 -20.91
N THR A 161 5.76 0.08 -21.50
CA THR A 161 5.77 0.92 -22.70
C THR A 161 4.77 2.06 -22.61
N ARG A 162 5.20 3.30 -22.93
CA ARG A 162 4.26 4.41 -23.13
C ARG A 162 3.71 4.35 -24.54
N ALA A 163 2.40 4.51 -24.67
CA ALA A 163 1.75 4.64 -25.96
C ALA A 163 2.31 5.86 -26.73
N PRO A 164 2.46 5.75 -28.07
CA PRO A 164 2.78 6.88 -28.94
C PRO A 164 1.82 8.07 -28.74
N LEU A 165 2.25 9.27 -29.13
CA LEU A 165 1.44 10.48 -28.95
C LEU A 165 0.17 10.43 -29.79
N GLU A 166 0.28 9.94 -31.01
CA GLU A 166 -0.81 9.84 -31.99
C GLU A 166 -1.89 8.88 -31.49
N ALA A 167 -1.47 7.73 -30.94
CA ALA A 167 -2.37 6.75 -30.33
C ALA A 167 -3.11 7.34 -29.12
N TRP A 168 -2.41 8.14 -28.30
CA TRP A 168 -3.03 8.86 -27.19
C TRP A 168 -4.06 9.88 -27.69
N ILE A 169 -3.71 10.73 -28.65
CA ILE A 169 -4.61 11.77 -29.17
C ILE A 169 -5.87 11.14 -29.75
N GLN A 170 -5.73 10.07 -30.54
CA GLN A 170 -6.86 9.35 -31.13
C GLN A 170 -7.77 8.77 -30.04
N TRP A 171 -7.20 8.04 -29.08
CA TRP A 171 -7.96 7.41 -28.00
C TRP A 171 -8.64 8.45 -27.11
N ARG A 172 -7.90 9.50 -26.70
CA ARG A 172 -8.42 10.59 -25.88
C ARG A 172 -9.62 11.24 -26.56
N ASN A 173 -9.51 11.62 -27.83
CA ASN A 173 -10.62 12.27 -28.55
C ASN A 173 -11.87 11.39 -28.63
N GLN A 174 -11.70 10.07 -28.69
CA GLN A 174 -12.82 9.14 -28.77
C GLN A 174 -13.46 8.83 -27.41
N PHE A 175 -12.66 8.67 -26.35
CA PHE A 175 -13.12 8.11 -25.07
C PHE A 175 -13.10 9.11 -23.91
N PHE A 176 -12.68 10.36 -24.14
CA PHE A 176 -12.48 11.34 -23.06
C PHE A 176 -13.70 11.48 -22.12
N ALA A 177 -14.88 11.74 -22.69
CA ALA A 177 -16.09 11.98 -21.88
C ALA A 177 -16.48 10.74 -21.06
N GLU A 178 -16.42 9.56 -21.68
CA GLU A 178 -16.74 8.28 -21.01
C GLU A 178 -15.78 8.00 -19.85
N GLU A 179 -14.49 8.23 -20.04
CA GLU A 179 -13.46 7.93 -19.04
C GLU A 179 -13.41 9.00 -17.93
N LEU A 180 -13.75 10.26 -18.24
CA LEU A 180 -13.95 11.31 -17.24
C LEU A 180 -15.15 10.99 -16.33
N GLU A 181 -16.28 10.59 -16.93
CA GLU A 181 -17.47 10.16 -16.20
C GLU A 181 -17.18 8.93 -15.34
N SER A 182 -16.51 7.92 -15.91
CA SER A 182 -16.10 6.70 -15.20
C SER A 182 -15.20 7.00 -13.99
N TRP A 183 -14.28 7.95 -14.10
CA TRP A 183 -13.46 8.39 -12.97
C TRP A 183 -14.29 9.07 -11.87
N MET A 184 -15.23 9.93 -12.25
CA MET A 184 -16.14 10.58 -11.30
C MET A 184 -17.04 9.56 -10.60
N GLN A 185 -17.61 8.61 -11.34
CA GLN A 185 -18.43 7.52 -10.80
C GLN A 185 -17.63 6.64 -9.84
N HIS A 186 -16.36 6.36 -10.15
CA HIS A 186 -15.48 5.62 -9.25
C HIS A 186 -15.28 6.35 -7.93
N LEU A 187 -14.88 7.63 -7.96
CA LEU A 187 -14.69 8.41 -6.75
C LEU A 187 -15.98 8.51 -5.94
N THR A 188 -17.09 8.87 -6.58
CA THR A 188 -18.37 9.07 -5.90
C THR A 188 -18.91 7.79 -5.29
N TYR A 189 -18.81 6.64 -5.96
CA TYR A 189 -19.25 5.36 -5.40
C TYR A 189 -18.59 5.04 -4.06
N TRP A 190 -17.26 5.13 -3.98
CA TRP A 190 -16.53 4.80 -2.74
C TRP A 190 -16.68 5.89 -1.67
N VAL A 191 -16.89 7.14 -2.09
CA VAL A 191 -17.17 8.25 -1.16
C VAL A 191 -18.57 8.10 -0.54
N ASP A 192 -19.56 7.72 -1.33
CA ASP A 192 -20.95 7.57 -0.87
C ASP A 192 -21.19 6.24 -0.13
N LYS A 193 -20.51 5.15 -0.52
CA LYS A 193 -20.71 3.82 0.08
C LYS A 193 -20.16 3.69 1.50
N TYR A 194 -19.01 4.31 1.78
CA TYR A 194 -18.38 4.22 3.11
C TYR A 194 -18.49 5.57 3.81
N PRO A 195 -18.80 5.65 5.11
CA PRO A 195 -18.67 6.90 5.85
C PRO A 195 -17.19 7.28 6.01
N SER A 196 -16.91 8.56 6.24
CA SER A 196 -15.54 9.07 6.45
C SER A 196 -14.78 8.34 7.56
N THR A 197 -15.45 7.91 8.63
CA THR A 197 -14.85 7.12 9.73
C THR A 197 -14.41 5.71 9.34
N LYS A 198 -14.87 5.20 8.19
CA LYS A 198 -14.52 3.88 7.63
C LYS A 198 -13.75 3.99 6.31
N ARG A 199 -13.35 5.20 5.93
CA ARG A 199 -12.60 5.48 4.70
C ARG A 199 -11.29 6.20 5.01
N LEU A 200 -10.21 5.78 4.35
CA LEU A 200 -8.98 6.56 4.24
C LEU A 200 -8.85 7.06 2.79
N VAL A 201 -8.82 8.37 2.58
CA VAL A 201 -8.60 8.98 1.26
C VAL A 201 -7.15 9.45 1.14
N LEU A 202 -6.48 9.11 0.03
CA LEU A 202 -5.10 9.49 -0.24
C LEU A 202 -4.93 9.97 -1.67
N ALA A 203 -4.12 11.02 -1.86
CA ALA A 203 -3.64 11.41 -3.18
C ALA A 203 -2.47 10.51 -3.62
N TYR A 204 -2.53 9.98 -4.83
CA TYR A 204 -1.43 9.23 -5.44
C TYR A 204 -0.15 10.06 -5.50
N GLU A 205 -0.25 11.33 -5.86
CA GLU A 205 0.87 12.26 -5.93
C GLU A 205 1.58 12.39 -4.56
N ASP A 206 0.81 12.47 -3.47
CA ASP A 206 1.37 12.50 -2.11
C ASP A 206 2.02 11.17 -1.71
N MET A 207 1.45 10.03 -2.14
CA MET A 207 2.04 8.70 -1.87
C MET A 207 3.40 8.51 -2.55
N THR A 208 3.63 9.19 -3.67
CA THR A 208 4.88 9.09 -4.45
C THR A 208 5.88 10.21 -4.16
N ASP A 209 5.51 11.22 -3.38
CA ASP A 209 6.39 12.33 -3.00
C ASP A 209 7.43 11.92 -1.94
N ASP A 210 8.66 12.44 -2.03
CA ASP A 210 9.78 12.09 -1.14
C ASP A 210 9.59 12.51 0.33
N ARG A 211 8.71 13.48 0.58
CA ARG A 211 8.41 13.98 1.93
C ARG A 211 7.08 13.43 2.43
N LYS A 212 6.03 13.49 1.59
CA LYS A 212 4.67 13.07 1.96
C LYS A 212 4.42 11.57 1.82
N GLY A 213 5.21 10.87 1.01
CA GLY A 213 5.03 9.44 0.75
C GLY A 213 5.15 8.58 2.01
N PRO A 214 6.22 8.72 2.81
CA PRO A 214 6.34 8.02 4.09
C PRO A 214 5.20 8.36 5.06
N ILE A 215 4.71 9.60 5.07
CA ILE A 215 3.56 10.01 5.90
C ILE A 215 2.29 9.29 5.44
N SER A 216 2.06 9.21 4.12
CA SER A 216 0.94 8.47 3.53
C SER A 216 1.02 6.98 3.86
N ALA A 217 2.22 6.39 3.85
CA ALA A 217 2.44 5.00 4.26
C ALA A 217 2.11 4.78 5.76
N VAL A 218 2.48 5.72 6.64
CA VAL A 218 2.05 5.69 8.06
C VAL A 218 0.53 5.71 8.16
N LYS A 219 -0.17 6.56 7.39
CA LYS A 219 -1.64 6.62 7.38
C LYS A 219 -2.25 5.29 6.97
N ILE A 220 -1.77 4.66 5.90
CA ILE A 220 -2.25 3.34 5.43
C ILE A 220 -2.10 2.30 6.52
N GLY A 221 -0.88 2.13 7.05
CA GLY A 221 -0.65 1.11 8.06
C GLY A 221 -1.47 1.37 9.31
N SER A 222 -1.56 2.62 9.78
CA SER A 222 -2.30 2.98 11.01
C SER A 222 -3.81 2.79 10.85
N PHE A 223 -4.31 2.93 9.61
CA PHE A 223 -5.69 2.64 9.29
C PHE A 223 -5.92 1.12 9.36
N LEU A 224 -5.11 0.32 8.69
CA LEU A 224 -5.27 -1.14 8.65
C LEU A 224 -5.08 -1.81 10.02
N SER A 225 -4.15 -1.31 10.84
CA SER A 225 -3.88 -1.86 12.19
C SER A 225 -4.97 -1.60 13.23
N GLN A 226 -6.09 -0.97 12.84
CA GLN A 226 -7.27 -0.84 13.71
C GLN A 226 -8.15 -2.10 13.69
N GLU A 227 -7.97 -3.00 12.72
CA GLU A 227 -8.69 -4.28 12.69
C GLU A 227 -7.91 -5.38 13.40
N LYS A 228 -8.67 -6.35 13.93
CA LYS A 228 -8.11 -7.53 14.58
C LYS A 228 -7.25 -8.34 13.61
N GLY A 229 -6.07 -8.77 14.07
CA GLY A 229 -5.13 -9.60 13.32
C GLY A 229 -4.24 -8.84 12.33
N VAL A 230 -4.31 -7.51 12.30
CA VAL A 230 -3.29 -6.66 11.66
C VAL A 230 -2.44 -6.02 12.75
N GLU A 231 -1.24 -6.57 12.96
CA GLU A 231 -0.33 -6.08 13.99
C GLU A 231 0.15 -4.64 13.69
N PRO A 232 0.27 -3.78 14.72
CA PRO A 232 0.89 -2.47 14.58
C PRO A 232 2.33 -2.60 14.05
N PHE A 233 2.68 -1.76 13.08
CA PHE A 233 4.02 -1.71 12.49
C PHE A 233 4.87 -0.63 13.18
N PRO A 234 6.19 -0.87 13.35
CA PRO A 234 7.08 0.14 13.89
C PRO A 234 7.21 1.30 12.91
N ARG A 235 6.85 2.51 13.34
CA ARG A 235 6.94 3.74 12.52
C ARG A 235 8.35 3.99 11.99
N SER A 236 9.38 3.57 12.72
CA SER A 236 10.79 3.66 12.31
C SER A 236 11.10 2.87 11.03
N SER A 237 10.36 1.80 10.72
CA SER A 237 10.53 0.99 9.51
C SER A 237 9.82 1.56 8.28
N VAL A 238 8.94 2.54 8.43
CA VAL A 238 8.05 2.98 7.33
C VAL A 238 8.83 3.64 6.21
N ARG A 239 9.79 4.51 6.55
CA ARG A 239 10.61 5.18 5.55
C ARG A 239 11.36 4.17 4.68
N CYS A 240 11.97 3.19 5.35
CA CYS A 240 12.69 2.05 4.78
C CYS A 240 11.80 1.29 3.78
N ILE A 241 10.62 0.84 4.24
CA ILE A 241 9.64 0.09 3.42
C ILE A 241 9.19 0.91 2.22
N TRP A 242 8.86 2.18 2.44
CA TRP A 242 8.40 3.06 1.38
C TRP A 242 9.47 3.30 0.31
N ASP A 243 10.72 3.56 0.70
CA ASP A 243 11.83 3.75 -0.25
C ASP A 243 12.08 2.47 -1.08
N VAL A 244 11.95 1.28 -0.48
CA VAL A 244 12.08 0.01 -1.20
C VAL A 244 10.94 -0.19 -2.20
N VAL A 245 9.68 -0.02 -1.76
CA VAL A 245 8.51 -0.37 -2.57
C VAL A 245 8.14 0.69 -3.59
N VAL A 246 8.16 1.97 -3.18
CA VAL A 246 7.66 3.08 -4.01
C VAL A 246 8.78 3.68 -4.86
N LYS A 247 10.00 3.77 -4.31
CA LYS A 247 11.14 4.35 -5.02
C LYS A 247 12.07 3.32 -5.64
N ASN A 248 11.85 2.04 -5.38
CA ASN A 248 12.70 0.95 -5.86
C ASN A 248 14.18 1.18 -5.46
N LYS A 249 14.41 1.78 -4.28
CA LYS A 249 15.73 2.05 -3.71
C LYS A 249 16.26 0.89 -2.86
N GLY A 250 15.77 -0.33 -3.12
CA GLY A 250 16.29 -1.56 -2.49
C GLY A 250 17.75 -1.83 -2.84
N ASP A 251 18.34 -2.82 -2.18
CA ASP A 251 19.76 -3.17 -2.31
C ASP A 251 20.18 -3.37 -3.77
N LYS A 252 20.94 -2.41 -4.31
CA LYS A 252 21.42 -2.40 -5.70
C LYS A 252 22.56 -3.39 -5.96
N THR A 253 23.01 -4.13 -4.94
CA THR A 253 24.16 -5.04 -5.04
C THR A 253 23.89 -6.32 -5.83
N GLY A 254 22.69 -6.52 -6.40
CA GLY A 254 22.39 -7.62 -7.33
C GLY A 254 22.41 -9.03 -6.73
N ASN A 255 22.88 -9.20 -5.48
CA ASN A 255 23.06 -10.49 -4.84
C ASN A 255 21.91 -10.86 -3.87
N ALA A 256 21.08 -9.90 -3.47
CA ALA A 256 19.81 -10.20 -2.84
C ALA A 256 18.74 -10.45 -3.90
N LYS A 257 18.91 -11.50 -4.73
CA LYS A 257 17.74 -12.20 -5.25
C LYS A 257 16.84 -12.44 -4.04
N LEU A 258 15.60 -12.01 -4.10
CA LEU A 258 14.60 -12.43 -3.14
C LEU A 258 14.38 -13.94 -3.34
N GLU A 259 15.32 -14.78 -2.90
CA GLU A 259 15.12 -16.21 -2.76
C GLU A 259 14.03 -16.38 -1.70
N GLY A 260 12.79 -16.56 -2.17
CA GLY A 260 11.58 -16.56 -1.36
C GLY A 260 10.47 -15.59 -1.82
N ALA A 261 10.72 -14.62 -2.71
CA ALA A 261 9.66 -13.75 -3.26
C ALA A 261 8.82 -14.38 -4.36
N LYS A 262 8.64 -15.71 -4.35
CA LYS A 262 7.54 -16.36 -5.08
C LYS A 262 6.16 -15.98 -4.51
N TYR A 263 6.13 -15.38 -3.32
CA TYR A 263 4.89 -14.97 -2.62
C TYR A 263 4.53 -13.48 -2.79
N TYR A 264 5.35 -12.69 -3.49
CA TYR A 264 4.89 -11.41 -4.02
C TYR A 264 4.43 -11.67 -5.45
N VAL A 265 3.12 -11.61 -5.68
CA VAL A 265 2.56 -11.69 -7.03
C VAL A 265 3.01 -10.44 -7.79
N GLY A 266 4.15 -10.56 -8.49
CA GLY A 266 4.70 -9.50 -9.34
C GLY A 266 6.13 -9.01 -9.02
N ASN A 267 6.94 -9.74 -8.26
CA ASN A 267 8.37 -9.42 -8.15
C ASN A 267 9.19 -10.10 -9.26
N ASP A 268 9.11 -9.58 -10.49
CA ASP A 268 10.35 -9.49 -11.26
C ASP A 268 11.14 -8.31 -10.68
N PRO A 269 12.30 -8.52 -10.04
CA PRO A 269 13.17 -7.43 -9.56
C PRO A 269 13.63 -6.46 -10.68
N ASN A 270 13.33 -6.75 -11.95
CA ASN A 270 13.54 -5.87 -13.10
C ASN A 270 12.32 -5.01 -13.50
N GLU A 271 11.18 -5.08 -12.80
CA GLU A 271 9.99 -4.28 -13.11
C GLU A 271 9.62 -3.26 -12.00
N PRO A 272 10.26 -2.08 -11.98
CA PRO A 272 9.89 -1.04 -11.03
C PRO A 272 8.54 -0.42 -11.44
N SER A 273 7.75 -0.03 -10.45
CA SER A 273 6.49 0.71 -10.57
C SER A 273 6.48 1.72 -11.74
N SER A 274 5.95 1.31 -12.89
CA SER A 274 5.85 2.04 -14.17
C SER A 274 7.10 2.85 -14.60
N LEU A 275 8.22 2.18 -14.87
CA LEU A 275 9.32 2.73 -15.69
C LEU A 275 9.09 2.61 -17.19
N ARG A 276 7.83 2.83 -17.63
CA ARG A 276 7.46 2.74 -19.04
C ARG A 276 8.48 3.49 -19.89
N LYS A 277 8.99 2.85 -20.94
CA LYS A 277 9.92 3.44 -21.90
C LYS A 277 9.19 3.88 -23.16
N GLY A 278 9.87 4.68 -23.98
CA GLY A 278 9.30 5.22 -25.21
C GLY A 278 8.17 6.21 -24.97
N GLY A 279 7.57 6.66 -26.08
CA GLY A 279 6.52 7.68 -26.11
C GLY A 279 6.93 9.02 -25.47
N THR A 280 6.08 10.02 -25.61
CA THR A 280 6.25 11.28 -24.87
C THR A 280 5.54 11.22 -23.53
N THR A 281 6.13 11.87 -22.51
CA THR A 281 5.46 12.16 -21.24
C THR A 281 4.45 13.30 -21.38
N ASN A 282 4.59 14.13 -22.42
CA ASN A 282 3.61 15.17 -22.74
C ASN A 282 2.35 14.53 -23.33
N LYS A 283 1.26 14.58 -22.57
CA LYS A 283 -0.05 14.06 -22.95
C LYS A 283 -1.00 15.26 -23.00
N PRO A 284 -1.01 16.00 -24.13
CA PRO A 284 -1.77 17.24 -24.22
C PRO A 284 -3.26 16.94 -24.04
N CYS A 285 -3.99 17.96 -23.59
CA CYS A 285 -5.46 18.03 -23.56
C CYS A 285 -5.88 19.28 -24.35
N THR A 286 -7.09 19.30 -24.88
CA THR A 286 -7.67 20.53 -25.45
C THR A 286 -8.21 21.40 -24.33
N LYS A 287 -8.43 22.70 -24.59
CA LYS A 287 -9.08 23.60 -23.61
C LYS A 287 -10.40 23.01 -23.10
N PHE A 288 -11.29 22.58 -24.01
CA PHE A 288 -12.55 21.94 -23.66
C PHE A 288 -12.39 20.75 -22.69
N GLN A 289 -11.35 19.93 -22.89
CA GLN A 289 -11.07 18.79 -22.00
C GLN A 289 -10.61 19.25 -20.62
N ILE A 290 -9.77 20.28 -20.53
CA ILE A 290 -9.35 20.87 -19.25
C ILE A 290 -10.55 21.48 -18.53
N ASP A 291 -11.36 22.28 -19.22
CA ASP A 291 -12.58 22.90 -18.67
C ASP A 291 -13.56 21.82 -18.13
N SER A 292 -13.69 20.70 -18.83
CA SER A 292 -14.52 19.57 -18.39
C SER A 292 -13.97 18.91 -17.11
N MET A 293 -12.65 18.74 -17.00
CA MET A 293 -12.02 18.22 -15.78
C MET A 293 -12.23 19.18 -14.60
N ILE A 294 -12.05 20.49 -14.83
CA ILE A 294 -12.31 21.56 -13.84
C ILE A 294 -13.76 21.49 -13.37
N GLY A 295 -14.72 21.40 -14.29
CA GLY A 295 -16.15 21.31 -13.96
C GLY A 295 -16.47 20.10 -13.05
N VAL A 296 -15.90 18.93 -13.34
CA VAL A 296 -16.05 17.74 -12.50
C VAL A 296 -15.46 17.95 -11.10
N MET A 297 -14.24 18.49 -11.00
CA MET A 297 -13.58 18.73 -9.71
C MET A 297 -14.36 19.74 -8.86
N THR A 298 -14.84 20.83 -9.46
CA THR A 298 -15.68 21.84 -8.79
C THR A 298 -16.99 21.22 -8.30
N SER A 299 -17.67 20.44 -9.14
CA SER A 299 -18.93 19.78 -8.77
C SER A 299 -18.74 18.80 -7.60
N LEU A 300 -17.65 18.04 -7.58
CA LEU A 300 -17.32 17.15 -6.47
C LEU A 300 -17.03 17.91 -5.17
N LYS A 301 -16.29 19.03 -5.25
CA LYS A 301 -16.06 19.90 -4.09
C LYS A 301 -17.35 20.49 -3.56
N GLU A 302 -18.27 20.93 -4.42
CA GLU A 302 -19.57 21.44 -4.00
C GLU A 302 -20.42 20.36 -3.33
N LYS A 303 -20.42 19.13 -3.88
CA LYS A 303 -21.15 17.98 -3.32
C LYS A 303 -20.66 17.63 -1.92
N TYR A 304 -19.35 17.56 -1.70
CA TYR A 304 -18.78 17.06 -0.44
C TYR A 304 -18.28 18.14 0.53
N GLY A 305 -18.12 19.39 0.07
CA GLY A 305 -17.44 20.45 0.82
C GLY A 305 -18.19 20.96 2.06
N LYS A 306 -19.47 20.60 2.21
CA LYS A 306 -20.27 20.91 3.42
C LYS A 306 -20.13 19.86 4.52
N ASN A 307 -19.52 18.72 4.23
CA ASN A 307 -19.35 17.64 5.19
C ASN A 307 -17.95 17.74 5.81
N GLU A 308 -17.88 18.08 7.11
CA GLU A 308 -16.62 18.21 7.85
C GLU A 308 -15.77 16.94 7.82
N GLY A 309 -16.41 15.77 7.68
CA GLY A 309 -15.72 14.49 7.55
C GLY A 309 -14.99 14.27 6.23
N GLU A 310 -15.15 15.18 5.25
CA GLU A 310 -14.55 15.06 3.91
C GLU A 310 -13.33 15.97 3.72
N PHE A 311 -12.76 16.50 4.79
CA PHE A 311 -11.64 17.44 4.74
C PHE A 311 -10.47 16.95 3.88
N GLU A 312 -10.00 15.72 4.07
CA GLU A 312 -8.92 15.15 3.25
C GLU A 312 -9.28 15.08 1.77
N LEU A 313 -10.52 14.71 1.43
CA LEU A 313 -10.97 14.65 0.04
C LEU A 313 -10.97 16.06 -0.58
N ILE A 314 -11.49 17.06 0.14
CA ILE A 314 -11.52 18.44 -0.33
C ILE A 314 -10.12 18.99 -0.59
N GLN A 315 -9.16 18.73 0.32
CA GLN A 315 -7.77 19.15 0.10
C GLN A 315 -7.15 18.52 -1.16
N ILE A 316 -7.46 17.25 -1.44
CA ILE A 316 -6.99 16.55 -2.63
C ILE A 316 -7.62 17.17 -3.89
N LEU A 317 -8.93 17.45 -3.87
CA LEU A 317 -9.63 18.08 -4.98
C LEU A 317 -9.13 19.50 -5.24
N ASP A 318 -8.85 20.29 -4.19
CA ASP A 318 -8.24 21.62 -4.29
C ASP A 318 -6.88 21.58 -4.96
N MET A 319 -6.02 20.66 -4.52
CA MET A 319 -4.70 20.47 -5.12
C MET A 319 -4.78 20.15 -6.61
N TYR A 320 -5.71 19.28 -7.02
CA TYR A 320 -5.89 18.93 -8.42
C TYR A 320 -6.56 20.02 -9.24
N LEU A 321 -7.52 20.74 -8.68
CA LEU A 321 -8.18 21.88 -9.31
C LEU A 321 -7.18 23.01 -9.59
N ASN A 322 -6.34 23.36 -8.61
CA ASN A 322 -5.29 24.36 -8.80
C ASN A 322 -4.33 23.94 -9.92
N SER A 323 -3.91 22.68 -9.93
CA SER A 323 -3.08 22.16 -11.02
C SER A 323 -3.74 22.27 -12.39
N LEU A 324 -5.06 22.12 -12.50
CA LEU A 324 -5.84 22.27 -13.73
C LEU A 324 -5.96 23.73 -14.18
N ASN A 325 -6.20 24.64 -13.25
CA ASN A 325 -6.27 26.07 -13.53
C ASN A 325 -4.93 26.64 -14.04
N ASP A 326 -3.82 26.20 -13.44
CA ASP A 326 -2.47 26.62 -13.88
C ASP A 326 -2.24 26.28 -15.36
N MET A 327 -2.78 25.15 -15.84
CA MET A 327 -2.68 24.76 -17.25
C MET A 327 -3.62 25.53 -18.18
N GLU A 328 -4.78 25.97 -17.67
CA GLU A 328 -5.69 26.77 -18.48
C GLU A 328 -5.04 28.11 -18.86
N HIS A 329 -4.19 28.66 -17.99
CA HIS A 329 -3.44 29.89 -18.25
C HIS A 329 -2.31 29.73 -19.30
N ASP A 330 -1.85 28.51 -19.55
CA ASP A 330 -0.80 28.22 -20.54
C ASP A 330 -1.35 28.05 -21.98
N HIS A 331 -2.67 28.13 -22.17
CA HIS A 331 -3.38 27.90 -23.44
C HIS A 331 -3.95 29.16 -24.07
#